data_AF-A0A9P9Q4I5-F1
#
_entry.id   AF-A0A9P9Q4I5-F1
#
_cell.length_a   1.000
_cell.length_b   1.000
_cell.length_c   1.000
_cell.angle_alpha   90.00
_cell.angle_beta   90.00
_cell.angle_gamma   90.00
#
_symmetry.space_group_name_H-M   'P 1'
#
loop_
_entity.id
_entity.type
_entity.pdbx_description
1 polymer ?
#
loop_
_entity_poly.entity_id
_entity_poly.type
_entity_poly.pdbx_seq_one_letter_code
_entity_poly.pdbx_strand_id
1 'polypeptide(L)'
;MGNIFSLRAAEDNWQSYTQYAMDSDWFCVVCGGPFNLEGEVYNLDSKERSYQWLFDFRLLGNLSDMLNHRVTGEDAHPANLSDSDDVFLSDKAWFSMTYTGYFCVGDAYGGEIWFDALRKERNSGTLIALHDACISISCRVIEHLQTTRKDNEKTSSLLILNKTLQDRFRNGAHRSPRKDRDLLDLGTTSKTFGPRSVLALNRLEWWGGYFEKFYTNPIHIPNLTCFAMEILHASPNMKDVEKETPHSKREPQGIERLPNELIDHICTYLPAPACIALHRVSKRLFNKVPLDTSFWRNSLLSGNLLPHIWDLDKNELQLPALESTKDWRTVARLLETKRFAISECDARLDDIPNGLWNRCRIWSIMEEAFDDHVSRS
;
A
#
# COMPACT_ATOMS: atom_id res chain seq x y z
N MET A 1 0.65 -55.78 16.55
CA MET A 1 1.49 -55.44 15.38
C MET A 1 0.57 -54.89 14.32
N GLY A 2 0.49 -53.56 14.22
CA GLY A 2 -0.42 -52.85 13.32
C GLY A 2 0.15 -52.80 11.90
N ASN A 3 -0.63 -53.25 10.94
CA ASN A 3 -0.34 -53.10 9.53
C ASN A 3 -0.81 -51.71 9.10
N ILE A 4 0.12 -50.77 9.03
CA ILE A 4 -0.09 -49.43 8.46
C ILE A 4 -0.08 -49.62 6.94
N PHE A 5 -1.23 -49.91 6.36
CA PHE A 5 -1.41 -49.69 4.93
C PHE A 5 -1.47 -48.18 4.71
N SER A 6 -0.38 -47.68 4.14
CA SER A 6 -0.26 -46.35 3.57
C SER A 6 -1.33 -46.18 2.50
N LEU A 7 -2.48 -45.62 2.90
CA LEU A 7 -3.33 -44.87 1.99
C LEU A 7 -2.52 -43.62 1.61
N ARG A 8 -1.72 -43.75 0.54
CA ARG A 8 -1.54 -42.64 -0.40
C ARG A 8 -2.95 -42.34 -0.92
N ALA A 9 -3.68 -41.53 -0.15
CA ALA A 9 -4.84 -40.85 -0.63
C ALA A 9 -4.40 -40.17 -1.92
N ALA A 10 -5.11 -40.47 -3.00
CA ALA A 10 -5.04 -39.72 -4.23
C ALA A 10 -4.97 -38.23 -3.85
N GLU A 11 -3.92 -37.55 -4.31
CA GLU A 11 -3.86 -36.11 -4.31
C GLU A 11 -5.06 -35.66 -5.16
N ASP A 12 -6.19 -35.45 -4.48
CA ASP A 12 -7.38 -34.85 -5.05
C ASP A 12 -6.94 -33.52 -5.64
N ASN A 13 -6.95 -33.48 -6.96
CA ASN A 13 -6.63 -32.38 -7.86
C ASN A 13 -7.65 -31.25 -7.69
N TRP A 14 -7.75 -30.72 -6.48
CA TRP A 14 -8.55 -29.54 -6.18
C TRP A 14 -7.74 -28.32 -6.60
N GLN A 15 -7.79 -27.95 -7.88
CA GLN A 15 -7.34 -26.66 -8.36
C GLN A 15 -8.52 -25.70 -8.24
N SER A 16 -8.53 -24.84 -7.21
CA SER A 16 -9.43 -23.69 -7.22
C SER A 16 -9.11 -22.81 -8.43
N TYR A 17 -10.08 -22.14 -9.03
CA TYR A 17 -9.82 -21.21 -10.14
C TYR A 17 -8.86 -20.08 -9.74
N THR A 18 -8.73 -19.78 -8.44
CA THR A 18 -7.67 -18.89 -7.95
C THR A 18 -6.31 -19.57 -7.96
N GLN A 19 -6.19 -20.83 -7.57
CA GLN A 19 -4.95 -21.59 -7.77
C GLN A 19 -4.64 -21.75 -9.26
N TYR A 20 -5.64 -21.80 -10.14
CA TYR A 20 -5.49 -21.73 -11.58
C TYR A 20 -5.05 -20.33 -12.07
N ALA A 21 -5.58 -19.23 -11.52
CA ALA A 21 -5.12 -17.86 -11.82
C ALA A 21 -3.68 -17.64 -11.31
N MET A 22 -3.34 -18.24 -10.18
CA MET A 22 -1.99 -18.32 -9.63
C MET A 22 -1.07 -19.19 -10.50
N ASP A 23 -1.56 -20.32 -11.01
CA ASP A 23 -0.85 -21.21 -11.93
C ASP A 23 -0.76 -20.62 -13.36
N SER A 24 -1.66 -19.69 -13.71
CA SER A 24 -1.71 -18.97 -14.98
C SER A 24 -0.91 -17.67 -14.95
N ASP A 25 -0.35 -17.32 -13.79
CA ASP A 25 0.58 -16.21 -13.63
C ASP A 25 0.02 -14.82 -14.04
N TRP A 26 -1.30 -14.63 -14.00
CA TRP A 26 -1.98 -13.37 -14.39
C TRP A 26 -2.54 -12.66 -13.16
N PHE A 27 -1.65 -12.06 -12.38
CA PHE A 27 -2.00 -11.31 -11.17
C PHE A 27 -1.25 -9.97 -11.11
N CYS A 28 -1.80 -9.04 -10.35
CA CYS A 28 -1.14 -7.77 -10.03
C CYS A 28 0.08 -8.05 -9.15
N VAL A 29 1.27 -7.73 -9.66
CA VAL A 29 2.55 -8.00 -8.97
C VAL A 29 2.74 -7.22 -7.66
N VAL A 30 1.86 -6.26 -7.37
CA VAL A 30 1.86 -5.49 -6.11
C VAL A 30 0.97 -6.12 -5.05
N CYS A 31 -0.28 -6.46 -5.36
CA CYS A 31 -1.23 -6.97 -4.37
C CYS A 31 -1.44 -8.49 -4.41
N GLY A 32 -1.07 -9.15 -5.52
CA GLY A 32 -1.34 -10.56 -5.79
C GLY A 32 -2.77 -10.84 -6.26
N GLY A 33 -3.60 -9.80 -6.41
CA GLY A 33 -4.99 -9.93 -6.83
C GLY A 33 -5.10 -10.24 -8.33
N PRO A 34 -6.14 -10.98 -8.74
CA PRO A 34 -6.38 -11.27 -10.15
C PRO A 34 -6.93 -10.05 -10.89
N PHE A 35 -6.82 -10.07 -12.23
CA PHE A 35 -7.43 -9.07 -13.12
C PHE A 35 -8.84 -9.45 -13.58
N ASN A 36 -9.25 -10.67 -13.27
CA ASN A 36 -10.57 -11.18 -13.56
C ASN A 36 -10.98 -12.17 -12.46
N LEU A 37 -12.18 -12.01 -11.91
CA LEU A 37 -12.78 -12.94 -10.96
C LEU A 37 -13.74 -13.91 -11.67
N GLU A 38 -13.42 -14.32 -12.89
CA GLU A 38 -14.14 -15.36 -13.61
C GLU A 38 -13.92 -16.71 -12.90
N GLY A 39 -15.01 -17.29 -12.40
CA GLY A 39 -15.00 -18.51 -11.60
C GLY A 39 -15.33 -18.23 -10.14
N GLU A 40 -15.98 -19.20 -9.49
CA GLU A 40 -16.49 -19.13 -8.12
C GLU A 40 -15.36 -18.92 -7.08
N VAL A 41 -14.81 -17.70 -6.97
CA VAL A 41 -14.14 -17.29 -5.73
C VAL A 41 -15.27 -17.21 -4.70
N TYR A 42 -15.45 -18.31 -3.97
CA TYR A 42 -16.57 -18.53 -3.06
C TYR A 42 -16.96 -17.24 -2.33
N ASN A 43 -18.23 -16.84 -2.44
CA ASN A 43 -18.85 -15.73 -1.71
C ASN A 43 -18.39 -14.30 -2.05
N LEU A 44 -17.62 -14.05 -3.11
CA LEU A 44 -17.38 -12.69 -3.58
C LEU A 44 -18.35 -12.31 -4.68
N ASP A 45 -19.17 -11.29 -4.44
CA ASP A 45 -19.96 -10.67 -5.51
C ASP A 45 -19.09 -9.66 -6.25
N SER A 46 -18.69 -9.97 -7.50
CA SER A 46 -17.92 -9.06 -8.35
C SER A 46 -18.62 -7.72 -8.61
N LYS A 47 -19.94 -7.64 -8.38
CA LYS A 47 -20.71 -6.40 -8.47
C LYS A 47 -20.61 -5.56 -7.20
N GLU A 48 -20.18 -6.12 -6.08
CA GLU A 48 -20.02 -5.37 -4.83
C GLU A 48 -18.91 -4.32 -4.98
N ARG A 49 -19.21 -3.09 -4.55
CA ARG A 49 -18.33 -1.93 -4.68
C ARG A 49 -16.95 -2.14 -4.03
N SER A 50 -16.90 -2.98 -2.99
CA SER A 50 -15.67 -3.35 -2.27
C SER A 50 -14.69 -4.16 -3.14
N TYR A 51 -15.15 -4.82 -4.20
CA TYR A 51 -14.32 -5.67 -5.09
C TYR A 51 -14.15 -5.08 -6.50
N GLN A 52 -14.96 -4.11 -6.90
CA GLN A 52 -14.93 -3.51 -8.25
C GLN A 52 -13.55 -2.95 -8.65
N TRP A 53 -12.72 -2.53 -7.69
CA TRP A 53 -11.37 -2.02 -7.96
C TRP A 53 -10.43 -3.07 -8.58
N LEU A 54 -10.70 -4.37 -8.41
CA LEU A 54 -9.89 -5.45 -9.00
C LEU A 54 -10.01 -5.50 -10.54
N PHE A 55 -11.07 -4.92 -11.08
CA PHE A 55 -11.29 -4.78 -12.53
C PHE A 55 -10.81 -3.43 -13.06
N ASP A 56 -10.18 -2.62 -12.21
CA ASP A 56 -9.58 -1.35 -12.60
C ASP A 56 -8.06 -1.47 -12.57
N PHE A 57 -7.49 -1.79 -13.73
CA PHE A 57 -6.07 -1.99 -13.90
C PHE A 57 -5.56 -1.35 -15.18
N ARG A 58 -4.26 -1.09 -15.20
CA ARG A 58 -3.52 -0.43 -16.28
C ARG A 58 -2.23 -1.19 -16.55
N LEU A 59 -1.66 -0.95 -17.72
CA LEU A 59 -0.34 -1.44 -18.11
C LEU A 59 0.70 -0.36 -17.83
N LEU A 60 1.75 -0.73 -17.11
CA LEU A 60 2.90 0.12 -16.79
C LEU A 60 4.16 -0.44 -17.41
N GLY A 61 4.96 0.39 -18.07
CA GLY A 61 6.27 -0.01 -18.59
C GLY A 61 7.06 1.17 -19.15
N ASN A 62 8.21 0.90 -19.78
CA ASN A 62 8.87 1.95 -20.56
C ASN A 62 8.13 2.17 -21.87
N LEU A 63 8.20 3.37 -22.44
CA LEU A 63 7.57 3.66 -23.73
C LEU A 63 8.06 2.75 -24.85
N SER A 64 9.36 2.39 -24.83
CA SER A 64 9.94 1.43 -25.77
C SER A 64 9.36 0.01 -25.63
N ASP A 65 9.06 -0.39 -24.40
CA ASP A 65 8.51 -1.72 -24.13
C ASP A 65 7.06 -1.81 -24.62
N MET A 66 6.29 -0.72 -24.54
CA MET A 66 4.93 -0.65 -25.09
C MET A 66 4.88 -1.04 -26.57
N LEU A 67 5.80 -0.51 -27.39
CA LEU A 67 5.84 -0.82 -28.82
C LEU A 67 6.23 -2.28 -29.08
N ASN A 68 7.17 -2.83 -28.31
CA ASN A 68 7.67 -4.20 -28.50
C ASN A 68 6.65 -5.26 -28.07
N HIS A 69 5.85 -4.97 -27.04
CA HIS A 69 4.86 -5.90 -26.49
C HIS A 69 3.48 -5.80 -27.16
N ARG A 70 3.34 -4.94 -28.17
CA ARG A 70 2.11 -4.81 -28.96
C ARG A 70 1.91 -6.02 -29.85
N VAL A 71 0.74 -6.65 -29.75
CA VAL A 71 0.34 -7.82 -30.55
C VAL A 71 -0.47 -7.39 -31.79
N THR A 72 -1.40 -6.45 -31.64
CA THR A 72 -2.26 -5.96 -32.74
C THR A 72 -2.55 -4.46 -32.65
N GLY A 73 -3.11 -3.92 -33.74
CA GLY A 73 -3.64 -2.56 -33.82
C GLY A 73 -2.69 -1.51 -34.41
N GLU A 74 -1.69 -1.88 -35.22
CA GLU A 74 -0.56 -1.03 -35.70
C GLU A 74 -0.81 0.49 -35.87
N ASP A 75 -1.95 0.90 -36.43
CA ASP A 75 -2.31 2.31 -36.66
C ASP A 75 -2.88 3.05 -35.43
N ALA A 76 -3.36 2.32 -34.42
CA ALA A 76 -3.92 2.87 -33.21
C ALA A 76 -2.81 3.35 -32.25
N HIS A 77 -3.07 4.42 -31.50
CA HIS A 77 -2.12 5.00 -30.56
C HIS A 77 -2.76 5.01 -29.17
N PRO A 78 -2.22 4.25 -28.19
CA PRO A 78 -2.77 4.26 -26.84
C PRO A 78 -2.49 5.62 -26.20
N ALA A 79 -3.44 6.14 -25.43
CA ALA A 79 -3.20 7.30 -24.59
C ALA A 79 -2.12 6.96 -23.54
N ASN A 80 -1.14 7.84 -23.37
CA ASN A 80 -0.18 7.76 -22.27
C ASN A 80 -0.61 8.72 -21.16
N LEU A 81 -0.96 8.17 -19.99
CA LEU A 81 -1.38 8.93 -18.82
C LEU A 81 -0.22 9.31 -17.88
N SER A 82 0.99 8.89 -18.22
CA SER A 82 2.21 9.25 -17.51
C SER A 82 2.54 10.74 -17.69
N ASP A 83 3.08 11.36 -16.64
CA ASP A 83 3.68 12.70 -16.68
C ASP A 83 5.13 12.71 -17.20
N SER A 84 5.69 11.53 -17.43
CA SER A 84 7.05 11.30 -17.93
C SER A 84 7.03 10.66 -19.31
N ASP A 85 7.83 11.21 -20.23
CA ASP A 85 8.00 10.72 -21.61
C ASP A 85 8.66 9.32 -21.67
N ASP A 86 9.40 8.93 -20.63
CA ASP A 86 10.08 7.64 -20.57
C ASP A 86 9.16 6.49 -20.14
N VAL A 87 8.02 6.82 -19.52
CA VAL A 87 7.11 5.85 -18.90
C VAL A 87 5.80 5.82 -19.67
N PHE A 88 5.35 4.62 -19.97
CA PHE A 88 4.02 4.38 -20.48
C PHE A 88 3.10 3.94 -19.34
N LEU A 89 1.99 4.66 -19.16
CA LEU A 89 0.86 4.25 -18.36
C LEU A 89 -0.38 4.27 -19.23
N SER A 90 -0.96 3.09 -19.47
CA SER A 90 -2.14 2.98 -20.33
C SER A 90 -3.39 3.60 -19.72
N ASP A 91 -4.40 3.83 -20.56
CA ASP A 91 -5.76 3.91 -20.05
C ASP A 91 -6.22 2.56 -19.45
N LYS A 92 -7.45 2.50 -18.92
CA LYS A 92 -8.02 1.30 -18.32
C LYS A 92 -7.91 0.12 -19.29
N ALA A 93 -7.26 -0.94 -18.83
CA ALA A 93 -7.09 -2.16 -19.58
C ALA A 93 -8.18 -3.19 -19.23
N TRP A 94 -8.44 -4.11 -20.16
CA TRP A 94 -9.35 -5.25 -19.99
C TRP A 94 -8.60 -6.55 -20.24
N PHE A 95 -9.04 -7.62 -19.60
CA PHE A 95 -8.39 -8.92 -19.66
C PHE A 95 -9.45 -10.02 -19.65
N SER A 96 -9.28 -11.02 -20.51
CA SER A 96 -10.16 -12.18 -20.54
C SER A 96 -9.34 -13.46 -20.67
N MET A 97 -9.55 -14.37 -19.71
CA MET A 97 -8.85 -15.65 -19.66
C MET A 97 -9.31 -16.61 -20.76
N THR A 98 -10.53 -16.43 -21.28
CA THR A 98 -11.15 -17.37 -22.21
C THR A 98 -10.66 -17.25 -23.65
N TYR A 99 -9.93 -16.19 -24.01
CA TYR A 99 -9.57 -15.92 -25.40
C TYR A 99 -8.07 -15.98 -25.67
N THR A 100 -7.25 -15.14 -25.04
CA THR A 100 -5.90 -14.88 -25.56
C THR A 100 -4.77 -14.79 -24.53
N GLY A 101 -5.08 -14.55 -23.25
CA GLY A 101 -4.05 -14.22 -22.26
C GLY A 101 -3.36 -12.87 -22.52
N TYR A 102 -3.88 -12.05 -23.42
CA TYR A 102 -3.40 -10.70 -23.71
C TYR A 102 -4.25 -9.64 -23.01
N PHE A 103 -3.67 -8.47 -22.82
CA PHE A 103 -4.33 -7.30 -22.23
C PHE A 103 -4.79 -6.36 -23.33
N CYS A 104 -6.04 -5.94 -23.30
CA CYS A 104 -6.62 -5.00 -24.25
C CYS A 104 -6.67 -3.60 -23.66
N VAL A 105 -6.30 -2.58 -24.43
CA VAL A 105 -6.46 -1.16 -24.10
C VAL A 105 -7.21 -0.50 -25.24
N GLY A 106 -8.23 0.29 -24.92
CA GLY A 106 -8.93 1.10 -25.92
C GLY A 106 -8.05 2.21 -26.47
N ASP A 107 -8.19 2.52 -27.76
CA ASP A 107 -7.59 3.70 -28.36
C ASP A 107 -8.52 4.92 -28.24
N ALA A 108 -8.02 6.11 -28.62
CA ALA A 108 -8.77 7.36 -28.55
C ALA A 108 -9.98 7.44 -29.51
N TYR A 109 -10.08 6.51 -30.47
CA TYR A 109 -11.08 6.47 -31.53
C TYR A 109 -12.02 5.24 -31.44
N GLY A 110 -11.91 4.44 -30.37
CA GLY A 110 -12.74 3.25 -30.13
C GLY A 110 -12.20 1.95 -30.74
N GLY A 111 -10.97 1.94 -31.26
CA GLY A 111 -10.23 0.74 -31.61
C GLY A 111 -9.63 0.03 -30.39
N GLU A 112 -9.20 -1.21 -30.59
CA GLU A 112 -8.64 -2.07 -29.55
C GLU A 112 -7.16 -2.36 -29.83
N ILE A 113 -6.33 -2.22 -28.79
CA ILE A 113 -4.89 -2.51 -28.85
C ILE A 113 -4.57 -3.63 -27.88
N TRP A 114 -3.99 -4.70 -28.38
CA TRP A 114 -3.68 -5.89 -27.58
C TRP A 114 -2.19 -5.95 -27.25
N PHE A 115 -1.88 -6.28 -26.00
CA PHE A 115 -0.53 -6.31 -25.44
C PHE A 115 -0.22 -7.65 -24.75
N ASP A 116 1.02 -8.10 -24.92
CA ASP A 116 1.59 -9.27 -24.24
C ASP A 116 2.38 -8.84 -23.00
N ALA A 117 1.67 -8.64 -21.88
CA ALA A 117 2.29 -8.19 -20.63
C ALA A 117 3.08 -9.32 -19.95
N LEU A 118 4.14 -8.96 -19.23
CA LEU A 118 5.08 -9.88 -18.55
C LEU A 118 5.83 -10.84 -19.47
N ARG A 119 5.73 -10.67 -20.79
CA ARG A 119 6.57 -11.40 -21.74
C ARG A 119 8.03 -11.03 -21.53
N LYS A 120 8.87 -12.07 -21.43
CA LYS A 120 10.33 -11.93 -21.38
C LYS A 120 10.88 -11.88 -22.79
N GLU A 121 11.51 -10.76 -23.12
CA GLU A 121 12.33 -10.62 -24.31
C GLU A 121 13.79 -10.39 -23.92
N ARG A 122 14.72 -10.83 -24.78
CA ARG A 122 16.15 -10.67 -24.52
C ARG A 122 16.51 -9.19 -24.63
N ASN A 123 16.93 -8.59 -23.52
CA ASN A 123 17.42 -7.20 -23.41
C ASN A 123 16.37 -6.09 -23.41
N SER A 124 15.08 -6.39 -23.29
CA SER A 124 14.03 -5.37 -23.11
C SER A 124 13.39 -5.46 -21.72
N GLY A 125 12.68 -4.41 -21.33
CA GLY A 125 11.78 -4.49 -20.19
C GLY A 125 10.48 -5.20 -20.59
N THR A 126 9.47 -5.06 -19.74
CA THR A 126 8.15 -5.64 -19.96
C THR A 126 7.03 -4.65 -19.66
N LEU A 127 5.82 -4.95 -20.14
CA LEU A 127 4.62 -4.30 -19.63
C LEU A 127 4.13 -5.06 -18.39
N ILE A 128 3.80 -4.33 -17.33
CA ILE A 128 3.35 -4.89 -16.06
C ILE A 128 1.92 -4.41 -15.84
N ALA A 129 0.99 -5.37 -15.76
CA ALA A 129 -0.38 -5.06 -15.38
C ALA A 129 -0.46 -4.81 -13.87
N LEU A 130 -1.11 -3.72 -13.47
CA LEU A 130 -1.28 -3.32 -12.08
C LEU A 130 -2.66 -2.74 -11.86
N HIS A 131 -3.30 -3.05 -10.73
CA HIS A 131 -4.52 -2.34 -10.33
C HIS A 131 -4.23 -0.85 -10.12
N ASP A 132 -5.15 0.01 -10.53
CA ASP A 132 -5.02 1.47 -10.40
C ASP A 132 -4.81 1.89 -8.93
N ALA A 133 -5.54 1.24 -8.01
CA ALA A 133 -5.35 1.38 -6.58
C ALA A 133 -3.91 1.04 -6.13
N CYS A 134 -3.30 0.00 -6.69
CA CYS A 134 -1.92 -0.39 -6.36
C CYS A 134 -0.92 0.64 -6.87
N ILE A 135 -1.12 1.18 -8.08
CA ILE A 135 -0.30 2.26 -8.64
C ILE A 135 -0.38 3.50 -7.74
N SER A 136 -1.61 3.90 -7.38
CA SER A 136 -1.88 5.06 -6.53
C SER A 136 -1.22 4.95 -5.15
N ILE A 137 -1.36 3.80 -4.48
CA ILE A 137 -0.71 3.56 -3.17
C ILE A 137 0.81 3.55 -3.32
N SER A 138 1.33 2.87 -4.34
CA SER A 138 2.77 2.77 -4.59
C SER A 138 3.40 4.14 -4.82
N CYS A 139 2.75 5.00 -5.63
CA CYS A 139 3.22 6.36 -5.87
C CYS A 139 3.22 7.17 -4.57
N ARG A 140 2.16 7.10 -3.74
CA ARG A 140 2.13 7.77 -2.43
C ARG A 140 3.23 7.32 -1.49
N VAL A 141 3.55 6.02 -1.47
CA VAL A 141 4.67 5.47 -0.68
C VAL A 141 5.97 6.09 -1.15
N ILE A 142 6.23 6.09 -2.46
CA ILE A 142 7.44 6.64 -3.06
C ILE A 142 7.56 8.14 -2.79
N GLU A 143 6.49 8.92 -2.98
CA GLU A 143 6.46 10.36 -2.67
C GLU A 143 6.82 10.60 -1.20
N HIS A 144 6.22 9.85 -0.28
CA HIS A 144 6.52 9.95 1.14
C HIS A 144 8.01 9.67 1.45
N LEU A 145 8.57 8.60 0.88
CA LEU A 145 9.98 8.25 1.08
C LEU A 145 10.92 9.27 0.44
N GLN A 146 10.58 9.79 -0.74
CA GLN A 146 11.32 10.88 -1.39
C GLN A 146 11.31 12.16 -0.56
N THR A 147 10.21 12.54 0.09
CA THR A 147 10.20 13.74 0.96
C THR A 147 11.03 13.57 2.22
N THR A 148 11.23 12.33 2.66
CA THR A 148 12.00 12.01 3.88
C THR A 148 13.51 11.97 3.59
N ARG A 149 13.90 11.58 2.37
CA ARG A 149 15.27 11.61 1.89
C ARG A 149 15.53 13.01 1.32
N LYS A 150 16.61 13.68 1.68
CA LYS A 150 16.86 15.08 1.29
C LYS A 150 17.32 15.20 -0.18
N ASP A 151 16.64 14.51 -1.09
CA ASP A 151 16.98 14.51 -2.50
C ASP A 151 16.39 15.75 -3.16
N ASN A 152 17.27 16.59 -3.72
CA ASN A 152 16.88 17.87 -4.33
C ASN A 152 16.21 17.70 -5.70
N GLU A 153 16.31 16.51 -6.31
CA GLU A 153 15.69 16.22 -7.61
C GLU A 153 14.41 15.40 -7.43
N LYS A 154 13.27 16.07 -7.59
CA LYS A 154 11.95 15.45 -7.51
C LYS A 154 11.70 14.61 -8.79
N THR A 155 12.18 13.37 -8.78
CA THR A 155 11.86 12.38 -9.82
C THR A 155 10.40 11.95 -9.71
N SER A 156 9.70 11.78 -10.84
CA SER A 156 8.32 11.27 -10.86
C SER A 156 8.22 9.93 -10.14
N SER A 157 7.26 9.79 -9.23
CA SER A 157 7.08 8.57 -8.43
C SER A 157 6.63 7.39 -9.28
N LEU A 158 5.93 7.65 -10.38
CA LEU A 158 5.57 6.63 -11.38
C LEU A 158 6.81 6.09 -12.10
N LEU A 159 7.77 6.97 -12.43
CA LEU A 159 9.06 6.57 -13.01
C LEU A 159 9.87 5.69 -12.07
N ILE A 160 9.92 6.04 -10.78
CA ILE A 160 10.59 5.23 -9.76
C ILE A 160 9.88 3.87 -9.59
N LEU A 161 8.55 3.86 -9.57
CA LEU A 161 7.78 2.62 -9.50
C LEU A 161 8.12 1.71 -10.69
N ASN A 162 8.06 2.25 -11.91
CA ASN A 162 8.40 1.51 -13.11
C ASN A 162 9.84 0.97 -13.03
N LYS A 163 10.84 1.81 -12.74
CA LYS A 163 12.24 1.38 -12.57
C LYS A 163 12.39 0.25 -11.55
N THR A 164 11.77 0.41 -10.37
CA THR A 164 11.80 -0.58 -9.29
C THR A 164 11.27 -1.94 -9.76
N LEU A 165 10.15 -1.94 -10.47
CA LEU A 165 9.53 -3.17 -10.97
C LEU A 165 10.30 -3.78 -12.15
N GLN A 166 10.79 -2.96 -13.09
CA GLN A 166 11.60 -3.42 -14.22
C GLN A 166 12.93 -4.03 -13.76
N ASP A 167 13.60 -3.41 -12.79
CA ASP A 167 14.84 -3.93 -12.21
C ASP A 167 14.60 -5.29 -11.55
N ARG A 168 13.50 -5.44 -10.81
CA ARG A 168 13.11 -6.72 -10.21
C ARG A 168 12.76 -7.76 -11.26
N PHE A 169 12.04 -7.39 -12.32
CA PHE A 169 11.73 -8.28 -13.43
C PHE A 169 12.99 -8.79 -14.14
N ARG A 170 13.93 -7.90 -14.47
CA ARG A 170 15.21 -8.25 -15.12
C ARG A 170 16.07 -9.14 -14.23
N ASN A 171 16.18 -8.81 -12.94
CA ASN A 171 16.95 -9.60 -11.97
C ASN A 171 16.28 -10.95 -11.63
N GLY A 172 14.96 -11.03 -11.75
CA GLY A 172 14.18 -12.24 -11.57
C GLY A 172 14.43 -13.29 -12.66
N ALA A 173 15.06 -12.92 -13.78
CA ALA A 173 15.21 -13.79 -14.95
C ALA A 173 15.98 -15.10 -14.72
N HIS A 174 16.72 -15.21 -13.61
CA HIS A 174 17.47 -16.40 -13.22
C HIS A 174 16.73 -17.32 -12.23
N ARG A 175 15.50 -16.99 -11.84
CA ARG A 175 14.68 -17.81 -10.96
C ARG A 175 13.91 -18.87 -11.76
N SER A 176 13.26 -19.80 -11.06
CA SER A 176 12.37 -20.79 -11.71
C SER A 176 11.19 -20.08 -12.39
N PRO A 177 10.61 -20.61 -13.48
CA PRO A 177 9.52 -19.96 -14.23
C PRO A 177 8.37 -19.41 -13.37
N ARG A 178 7.90 -20.18 -12.38
CA ARG A 178 6.84 -19.76 -11.44
C ARG A 178 7.21 -18.60 -10.51
N LYS A 179 8.51 -18.34 -10.32
CA LYS A 179 9.04 -17.25 -9.48
C LYS A 179 9.40 -16.02 -10.29
N ASP A 180 9.31 -16.09 -11.61
CA ASP A 180 9.76 -15.03 -12.50
C ASP A 180 8.82 -13.82 -12.47
N ARG A 181 7.54 -14.05 -12.14
CA ARG A 181 6.50 -13.02 -12.09
C ARG A 181 6.16 -12.60 -10.67
N ASP A 182 6.64 -13.33 -9.66
CA ASP A 182 6.55 -12.93 -8.26
C ASP A 182 7.66 -11.90 -7.91
N LEU A 183 7.50 -10.68 -8.43
CA LEU A 183 8.53 -9.64 -8.33
C LEU A 183 8.76 -9.16 -6.90
N LEU A 184 7.70 -9.19 -6.07
CA LEU A 184 7.68 -8.64 -4.72
C LEU A 184 7.54 -9.73 -3.65
N ASP A 185 7.92 -10.96 -4.00
CA ASP A 185 7.92 -12.15 -3.14
C ASP A 185 6.57 -12.39 -2.42
N LEU A 186 5.47 -12.08 -3.12
CA LEU A 186 4.07 -12.19 -2.72
C LEU A 186 3.66 -13.61 -2.31
N GLY A 187 4.35 -14.65 -2.80
CA GLY A 187 4.17 -16.04 -2.41
C GLY A 187 4.78 -16.43 -1.07
N THR A 188 5.28 -15.46 -0.28
CA THR A 188 5.90 -15.73 1.03
C THR A 188 4.93 -15.61 2.21
N THR A 189 5.19 -16.43 3.24
CA THR A 189 4.43 -16.43 4.50
C THR A 189 5.37 -16.10 5.66
N SER A 190 4.99 -15.13 6.48
CA SER A 190 5.66 -14.82 7.74
C SER A 190 5.01 -15.56 8.91
N LYS A 191 5.80 -16.06 9.84
CA LYS A 191 5.28 -16.63 11.11
C LYS A 191 4.58 -15.57 11.96
N THR A 192 5.01 -14.31 11.87
CA THR A 192 4.51 -13.21 12.70
C THR A 192 3.33 -12.51 12.06
N PHE A 193 3.37 -12.29 10.74
CA PHE A 193 2.40 -11.46 10.01
C PHE A 193 1.50 -12.26 9.06
N GLY A 194 1.76 -13.56 8.91
CA GLY A 194 0.99 -14.43 8.05
C GLY A 194 1.33 -14.27 6.57
N PRO A 195 0.38 -14.63 5.69
CA PRO A 195 0.58 -14.61 4.24
C PRO A 195 0.73 -13.18 3.71
N ARG A 196 1.77 -12.94 2.89
CA ARG A 196 2.04 -11.62 2.28
C ARG A 196 1.01 -11.24 1.22
N SER A 197 0.44 -12.24 0.55
CA SER A 197 -0.65 -12.05 -0.41
C SER A 197 -1.54 -13.29 -0.44
N VAL A 198 -2.60 -13.21 -1.25
CA VAL A 198 -3.41 -14.37 -1.59
C VAL A 198 -2.59 -15.54 -2.16
N LEU A 199 -1.45 -15.25 -2.81
CA LEU A 199 -0.55 -16.26 -3.36
C LEU A 199 0.12 -17.13 -2.29
N ALA A 200 0.16 -16.65 -1.05
CA ALA A 200 0.80 -17.30 0.09
C ALA A 200 -0.20 -18.00 1.03
N LEU A 201 -1.50 -17.95 0.72
CA LEU A 201 -2.54 -18.61 1.51
C LEU A 201 -2.47 -20.12 1.32
N ASN A 202 -2.58 -20.85 2.43
CA ASN A 202 -2.80 -22.29 2.37
C ASN A 202 -4.30 -22.61 2.14
N ARG A 203 -4.59 -23.89 1.82
CA ARG A 203 -5.95 -24.34 1.52
C ARG A 203 -6.93 -24.07 2.67
N LEU A 204 -6.54 -24.28 3.92
CA LEU A 204 -7.44 -24.07 5.08
C LEU A 204 -7.77 -22.59 5.27
N GLU A 205 -6.77 -21.71 5.14
CA GLU A 205 -6.96 -20.26 5.20
C GLU A 205 -7.88 -19.78 4.07
N TRP A 206 -7.74 -20.36 2.88
CA TRP A 206 -8.64 -20.09 1.75
C TRP A 206 -10.09 -20.44 2.10
N TRP A 207 -10.36 -21.67 2.55
CA TRP A 207 -11.72 -22.09 2.92
C TRP A 207 -12.29 -21.35 4.12
N GLY A 208 -11.43 -20.84 5.01
CA GLY A 208 -11.83 -20.04 6.16
C GLY A 208 -12.23 -18.60 5.82
N GLY A 209 -12.19 -18.18 4.54
CA GLY A 209 -12.56 -16.83 4.12
C GLY A 209 -11.47 -15.78 4.33
N TYR A 210 -10.26 -16.17 4.76
CA TYR A 210 -9.17 -15.22 5.04
C TYR A 210 -8.67 -14.46 3.80
N PHE A 211 -9.08 -14.86 2.60
CA PHE A 211 -8.76 -14.16 1.34
C PHE A 211 -9.50 -12.83 1.19
N GLU A 212 -10.64 -12.62 1.85
CA GLU A 212 -11.52 -11.46 1.63
C GLU A 212 -10.77 -10.14 1.80
N LYS A 213 -10.00 -10.01 2.89
CA LYS A 213 -9.18 -8.83 3.18
C LYS A 213 -8.11 -8.52 2.14
N PHE A 214 -7.69 -9.47 1.32
CA PHE A 214 -6.75 -9.21 0.22
C PHE A 214 -7.44 -8.58 -1.00
N TYR A 215 -8.75 -8.77 -1.11
CA TYR A 215 -9.58 -8.31 -2.22
C TYR A 215 -10.44 -7.10 -1.87
N THR A 216 -10.61 -6.76 -0.60
CA THR A 216 -11.31 -5.53 -0.21
C THR A 216 -10.57 -4.29 -0.69
N ASN A 217 -11.32 -3.31 -1.21
CA ASN A 217 -10.81 -2.06 -1.74
C ASN A 217 -9.88 -1.33 -0.76
N PRO A 218 -8.59 -1.15 -1.10
CA PRO A 218 -7.63 -0.49 -0.22
C PRO A 218 -7.71 1.04 -0.28
N ILE A 219 -8.45 1.62 -1.23
CA ILE A 219 -8.59 3.07 -1.38
C ILE A 219 -9.84 3.59 -0.68
N HIS A 220 -11.00 2.96 -0.89
CA HIS A 220 -12.25 3.41 -0.30
C HIS A 220 -12.62 2.56 0.92
N ILE A 221 -12.36 3.09 2.12
CA ILE A 221 -12.57 2.40 3.40
C ILE A 221 -13.68 3.12 4.18
N PRO A 222 -14.96 2.77 3.97
CA PRO A 222 -16.09 3.56 4.46
C PRO A 222 -16.16 3.67 6.00
N ASN A 223 -15.64 2.69 6.73
CA ASN A 223 -15.65 2.64 8.19
C ASN A 223 -14.31 3.08 8.84
N LEU A 224 -13.38 3.68 8.08
CA LEU A 224 -12.07 4.08 8.61
C LEU A 224 -12.19 5.13 9.72
N THR A 225 -13.04 6.13 9.53
CA THR A 225 -13.25 7.19 10.51
C THR A 225 -13.91 6.66 11.78
N CYS A 226 -14.95 5.83 11.64
CA CYS A 226 -15.59 5.15 12.77
C CYS A 226 -14.59 4.29 13.56
N PHE A 227 -13.76 3.52 12.85
CA PHE A 227 -12.72 2.70 13.48
C PHE A 227 -11.71 3.54 14.28
N ALA A 228 -11.24 4.67 13.72
CA ALA A 228 -10.36 5.59 14.44
C ALA A 228 -11.03 6.15 15.72
N MET A 229 -12.33 6.41 15.66
CA MET A 229 -13.12 6.84 16.82
C MET A 229 -13.29 5.74 17.86
N GLU A 230 -13.51 4.50 17.45
CA GLU A 230 -13.58 3.35 18.36
C GLU A 230 -12.25 3.18 19.13
N ILE A 231 -11.11 3.30 18.44
CA ILE A 231 -9.79 3.32 19.09
C ILE A 231 -9.69 4.49 20.09
N LEU A 232 -10.16 5.68 19.73
CA LEU A 232 -10.14 6.86 20.61
C LEU A 232 -11.01 6.65 21.85
N HIS A 233 -12.21 6.09 21.69
CA HIS A 233 -13.14 5.82 22.77
C HIS A 233 -12.60 4.75 23.73
N ALA A 234 -11.98 3.70 23.19
CA ALA A 234 -11.32 2.65 23.94
C ALA A 234 -9.97 3.09 24.55
N SER A 235 -9.40 4.21 24.11
CA SER A 235 -8.17 4.75 24.67
C SER A 235 -8.41 5.40 26.02
N PRO A 236 -7.45 5.25 26.97
CA PRO A 236 -7.55 5.91 28.26
C PRO A 236 -7.59 7.42 28.08
N ASN A 237 -8.31 8.11 28.97
CA ASN A 237 -8.22 9.56 29.03
C ASN A 237 -6.79 9.95 29.41
N MET A 238 -6.29 11.05 28.82
CA MET A 238 -5.07 11.67 29.32
C MET A 238 -5.32 12.00 30.80
N LYS A 239 -4.58 11.33 31.68
CA LYS A 239 -4.46 11.81 33.04
C LYS A 239 -3.78 13.17 32.95
N ASP A 240 -4.24 14.14 33.73
CA ASP A 240 -3.48 15.34 34.05
C ASP A 240 -2.23 14.88 34.81
N VAL A 241 -1.26 14.33 34.09
CA VAL A 241 0.08 14.19 34.59
C VAL A 241 0.54 15.63 34.68
N GLU A 242 0.64 16.14 35.91
CA GLU A 242 1.34 17.39 36.18
C GLU A 242 2.68 17.30 35.46
N LYS A 243 2.78 18.01 34.33
CA LYS A 243 4.01 18.04 33.56
C LYS A 243 4.97 18.82 34.42
N GLU A 244 5.80 18.14 35.20
CA GLU A 244 6.98 18.73 35.79
C GLU A 244 7.75 19.36 34.63
N THR A 245 7.67 20.68 34.52
CA THR A 245 8.33 21.40 33.43
C THR A 245 9.82 21.21 33.66
N PRO A 246 10.53 20.51 32.75
CA PRO A 246 11.93 20.22 33.00
C PRO A 246 12.71 21.54 32.90
N HIS A 247 13.09 22.10 34.05
CA HIS A 247 13.81 23.36 34.12
C HIS A 247 15.23 23.15 33.59
N SER A 248 15.57 23.85 32.50
CA SER A 248 16.92 23.84 31.95
C SER A 248 17.77 24.94 32.59
N LYS A 249 18.87 24.55 33.25
CA LYS A 249 19.86 25.50 33.80
C LYS A 249 20.77 26.11 32.72
N ARG A 250 20.71 25.63 31.48
CA ARG A 250 21.51 26.13 30.36
C ARG A 250 20.86 27.36 29.73
N GLU A 251 21.68 28.33 29.33
CA GLU A 251 21.24 29.43 28.47
C GLU A 251 20.65 28.91 27.15
N PRO A 252 19.61 29.56 26.61
CA PRO A 252 19.06 29.19 25.30
C PRO A 252 20.06 29.51 24.21
N GLN A 253 20.15 28.67 23.19
CA GLN A 253 20.99 28.92 22.01
C GLN A 253 20.18 28.73 20.72
N GLY A 254 20.57 29.47 19.66
CA GLY A 254 19.95 29.37 18.34
C GLY A 254 18.43 29.55 18.38
N ILE A 255 17.71 28.59 17.79
CA ILE A 255 16.24 28.58 17.71
C ILE A 255 15.55 28.61 19.09
N GLU A 256 16.21 28.13 20.15
CA GLU A 256 15.65 28.16 21.52
C GLU A 256 15.42 29.58 22.05
N ARG A 257 16.11 30.59 21.48
CA ARG A 257 16.00 32.00 21.85
C ARG A 257 14.77 32.69 21.26
N LEU A 258 14.17 32.13 20.22
CA LEU A 258 13.03 32.74 19.56
C LEU A 258 11.82 32.82 20.51
N PRO A 259 11.02 33.89 20.49
CA PRO A 259 9.71 33.94 21.15
C PRO A 259 8.81 32.77 20.74
N ASN A 260 7.85 32.42 21.59
CA ASN A 260 6.95 31.28 21.33
C ASN A 260 6.15 31.50 20.05
N GLU A 261 5.73 32.74 19.79
CA GLU A 261 4.96 33.13 18.61
C GLU A 261 5.70 32.83 17.30
N LEU A 262 7.03 33.02 17.30
CA LEU A 262 7.86 32.69 16.14
C LEU A 262 8.05 31.19 15.99
N ILE A 263 8.16 30.44 17.09
CA ILE A 263 8.23 28.98 17.06
C ILE A 263 6.92 28.39 16.55
N ASP A 264 5.78 28.88 17.06
CA ASP A 264 4.45 28.47 16.61
C ASP A 264 4.28 28.75 15.12
N HIS A 265 4.68 29.94 14.66
CA HIS A 265 4.65 30.28 13.24
C HIS A 265 5.56 29.35 12.39
N ILE A 266 6.78 29.07 12.83
CA ILE A 266 7.67 28.09 12.16
C ILE A 266 7.00 26.72 12.07
N CYS A 267 6.39 26.25 13.17
CA CYS A 267 5.71 24.96 13.21
C CYS A 267 4.53 24.86 12.22
N THR A 268 3.92 25.99 11.82
CA THR A 268 2.87 25.97 10.76
C THR A 268 3.40 25.61 9.38
N TYR A 269 4.70 25.77 9.12
CA TYR A 269 5.35 25.40 7.87
C TYR A 269 6.05 24.04 7.93
N LEU A 270 6.11 23.41 9.10
CA LEU A 270 6.79 22.13 9.29
C LEU A 270 5.80 20.97 9.20
N PRO A 271 6.19 19.85 8.55
CA PRO A 271 5.40 18.63 8.62
C PRO A 271 5.42 18.06 10.05
N ALA A 272 4.39 17.30 10.42
CA ALA A 272 4.23 16.78 11.78
C ALA A 272 5.46 15.99 12.30
N PRO A 273 6.13 15.12 11.50
CA PRO A 273 7.37 14.47 11.93
C PRO A 273 8.50 15.45 12.30
N ALA A 274 8.62 16.58 11.59
CA ALA A 274 9.62 17.60 11.89
C ALA A 274 9.30 18.36 13.19
N CYS A 275 8.02 18.64 13.48
CA CYS A 275 7.59 19.19 14.76
C CYS A 275 7.89 18.22 15.92
N ILE A 276 7.63 16.91 15.73
CA ILE A 276 7.97 15.87 16.72
C ILE A 276 9.48 15.80 16.95
N ALA A 277 10.28 15.88 15.88
CA ALA A 277 11.73 15.92 15.99
C ALA A 277 12.19 17.15 16.76
N LEU A 278 11.69 18.35 16.40
CA LEU A 278 12.01 19.61 17.06
C LEU A 278 11.68 19.60 18.55
N HIS A 279 10.51 19.06 18.93
CA HIS A 279 10.11 18.86 20.32
C HIS A 279 11.10 18.01 21.13
N ARG A 280 11.77 17.05 20.48
CA ARG A 280 12.74 16.13 21.12
C ARG A 280 14.17 16.69 21.17
N VAL A 281 14.48 17.80 20.50
CA VAL A 281 15.84 18.36 20.43
C VAL A 281 16.32 18.87 21.79
N SER A 282 15.46 19.52 22.58
CA SER A 282 15.86 20.06 23.88
C SER A 282 14.69 20.24 24.85
N LYS A 283 14.99 20.34 26.15
CA LYS A 283 14.00 20.64 27.20
C LYS A 283 13.26 21.97 26.97
N ARG A 284 13.91 22.96 26.35
CA ARG A 284 13.27 24.25 26.04
C ARG A 284 12.30 24.10 24.87
N LEU A 285 12.73 23.44 23.80
CA LEU A 285 11.87 23.18 22.64
C LEU A 285 10.70 22.24 22.97
N PHE A 286 10.91 21.30 23.91
CA PHE A 286 9.83 20.50 24.49
C PHE A 286 8.68 21.36 25.03
N ASN A 287 9.01 22.45 25.74
CA ASN A 287 8.02 23.38 26.29
C ASN A 287 7.44 24.34 25.23
N LYS A 288 8.20 24.67 24.18
CA LYS A 288 7.79 25.62 23.13
C LYS A 288 7.04 25.00 21.97
N VAL A 289 7.19 23.70 21.74
CA VAL A 289 6.53 22.95 20.66
C VAL A 289 5.60 21.94 21.31
N PRO A 290 4.42 22.34 21.81
CA PRO A 290 3.54 21.42 22.52
C PRO A 290 2.97 20.36 21.56
N LEU A 291 3.27 19.09 21.81
CA LEU A 291 2.63 17.94 21.15
C LEU A 291 1.36 17.55 21.91
N ASP A 292 0.43 18.48 22.02
CA ASP A 292 -0.84 18.30 22.73
C ASP A 292 -1.87 17.50 21.90
N THR A 293 -3.04 17.29 22.48
CA THR A 293 -4.15 16.60 21.84
C THR A 293 -4.55 17.23 20.50
N SER A 294 -4.50 18.56 20.40
CA SER A 294 -4.81 19.30 19.18
C SER A 294 -3.79 19.01 18.08
N PHE A 295 -2.49 19.01 18.42
CA PHE A 295 -1.42 18.64 17.50
C PHE A 295 -1.66 17.24 16.90
N TRP A 296 -1.87 16.22 17.74
CA TRP A 296 -2.04 14.84 17.26
C TRP A 296 -3.30 14.68 16.40
N ARG A 297 -4.43 15.24 16.86
CA ARG A 297 -5.68 15.23 16.10
C ARG A 297 -5.54 15.92 14.75
N ASN A 298 -5.08 17.17 14.72
CA ASN A 298 -4.95 17.94 13.48
C ASN A 298 -3.94 17.32 12.51
N SER A 299 -2.84 16.76 13.04
CA SER A 299 -1.82 16.10 12.21
C SER A 299 -2.33 14.79 11.62
N LEU A 300 -3.16 14.04 12.35
CA LEU A 300 -3.81 12.83 11.85
C LEU A 300 -4.89 13.16 10.80
N LEU A 301 -5.76 14.14 11.09
CA LEU A 301 -6.83 14.61 10.20
C LEU A 301 -6.34 15.22 8.88
N SER A 302 -5.15 15.80 8.90
CA SER A 302 -4.54 16.36 7.68
C SER A 302 -3.88 15.30 6.82
N GLY A 303 -3.72 14.05 7.30
CA GLY A 303 -2.92 13.01 6.63
C GLY A 303 -1.41 13.28 6.67
N ASN A 304 -0.98 14.37 7.32
CA ASN A 304 0.43 14.77 7.39
C ASN A 304 1.23 13.95 8.41
N LEU A 305 0.55 13.31 9.36
CA LEU A 305 1.20 12.47 10.36
C LEU A 305 1.45 11.06 9.86
N LEU A 306 0.41 10.43 9.29
CA LEU A 306 0.42 9.05 8.85
C LEU A 306 0.08 9.01 7.36
N PRO A 307 1.07 8.85 6.46
CA PRO A 307 0.89 9.01 5.03
C PRO A 307 -0.01 7.92 4.42
N HIS A 308 -0.21 6.79 5.11
CA HIS A 308 -1.14 5.72 4.72
C HIS A 308 -2.58 5.94 5.24
N ILE A 309 -2.82 6.94 6.08
CA ILE A 309 -4.13 7.33 6.61
C ILE A 309 -4.46 8.74 6.12
N TRP A 310 -4.89 8.86 4.86
CA TRP A 310 -5.07 10.16 4.20
C TRP A 310 -6.54 10.61 4.04
N ASP A 311 -7.48 9.77 4.42
CA ASP A 311 -8.90 9.86 4.06
C ASP A 311 -9.84 9.78 5.27
N LEU A 312 -9.38 10.24 6.44
CA LEU A 312 -10.25 10.44 7.59
C LEU A 312 -11.22 11.61 7.35
N ASP A 313 -12.49 11.41 7.70
CA ASP A 313 -13.50 12.46 7.58
C ASP A 313 -13.34 13.51 8.68
N LYS A 314 -12.96 14.72 8.27
CA LYS A 314 -12.77 15.87 9.16
C LYS A 314 -14.07 16.29 9.85
N ASN A 315 -15.22 16.09 9.22
CA ASN A 315 -16.52 16.52 9.75
C ASN A 315 -16.99 15.60 10.86
N GLU A 316 -16.84 14.28 10.68
CA GLU A 316 -17.19 13.28 11.71
C GLU A 316 -16.28 13.40 12.94
N LEU A 317 -15.02 13.76 12.71
CA LEU A 317 -14.02 13.94 13.76
C LEU A 317 -14.02 15.35 14.37
N GLN A 318 -14.97 16.23 14.00
CA GLN A 318 -15.07 17.61 14.50
C GLN A 318 -16.06 17.79 15.67
N LEU A 319 -16.45 16.70 16.35
CA LEU A 319 -17.43 16.76 17.43
C LEU A 319 -16.95 17.64 18.61
N PRO A 320 -17.82 18.52 19.15
CA PRO A 320 -17.39 19.58 20.06
C PRO A 320 -17.36 19.10 21.51
N ALA A 321 -16.29 19.45 22.21
CA ALA A 321 -16.18 19.54 23.68
C ALA A 321 -15.84 18.30 24.53
N LEU A 322 -16.13 17.05 24.14
CA LEU A 322 -15.82 15.88 25.01
C LEU A 322 -14.45 15.20 24.73
N GLU A 323 -13.78 15.54 23.63
CA GLU A 323 -12.57 14.85 23.16
C GLU A 323 -11.24 15.52 23.50
N SER A 324 -11.24 16.68 24.15
CA SER A 324 -9.99 17.38 24.52
C SER A 324 -9.13 16.59 25.51
N THR A 325 -9.77 15.71 26.30
CA THR A 325 -9.11 14.85 27.30
C THR A 325 -8.73 13.47 26.75
N LYS A 326 -9.07 13.16 25.50
CA LYS A 326 -8.77 11.86 24.90
C LYS A 326 -7.34 11.82 24.36
N ASP A 327 -6.68 10.67 24.52
CA ASP A 327 -5.28 10.49 24.13
C ASP A 327 -5.14 10.20 22.62
N TRP A 328 -5.25 11.26 21.81
CA TRP A 328 -5.05 11.21 20.36
C TRP A 328 -3.64 10.74 19.96
N ARG A 329 -2.64 10.87 20.84
CA ARG A 329 -1.30 10.33 20.59
C ARG A 329 -1.32 8.80 20.55
N THR A 330 -2.10 8.17 21.44
CA THR A 330 -2.25 6.71 21.43
C THR A 330 -2.96 6.23 20.17
N VAL A 331 -3.99 6.94 19.71
CA VAL A 331 -4.66 6.63 18.43
C VAL A 331 -3.67 6.70 17.28
N ALA A 332 -2.93 7.79 17.17
CA ALA A 332 -1.91 7.95 16.13
C ALA A 332 -0.86 6.83 16.16
N ARG A 333 -0.36 6.47 17.35
CA ARG A 333 0.61 5.38 17.52
C ARG A 333 0.05 4.01 17.09
N LEU A 334 -1.22 3.74 17.35
CA LEU A 334 -1.84 2.48 16.93
C LEU A 334 -2.04 2.43 15.43
N LEU A 335 -2.56 3.51 14.84
CA LEU A 335 -2.77 3.63 13.40
C LEU A 335 -1.46 3.72 12.61
N GLU A 336 -0.34 4.10 13.24
CA GLU A 336 1.00 4.03 12.64
C GLU A 336 1.39 2.61 12.25
N THR A 337 0.78 1.60 12.88
CA THR A 337 1.02 0.18 12.60
C THR A 337 0.64 -0.17 11.16
N LYS A 338 1.63 -0.51 10.34
CA LYS A 338 1.44 -0.98 8.96
C LYS A 338 1.45 -2.51 8.83
N ARG A 339 1.93 -3.20 9.87
CA ARG A 339 2.05 -4.66 9.92
C ARG A 339 1.33 -5.19 11.15
N PHE A 340 0.23 -5.89 10.90
CA PHE A 340 -0.60 -6.45 11.96
C PHE A 340 -0.17 -7.91 12.19
N ALA A 341 0.33 -8.18 13.40
CA ALA A 341 0.75 -9.52 13.78
C ALA A 341 -0.47 -10.45 13.95
N ILE A 342 -0.30 -11.74 13.64
CA ILE A 342 -1.36 -12.76 13.83
C ILE A 342 -1.69 -12.90 15.32
N SER A 343 -0.68 -12.75 16.18
CA SER A 343 -0.77 -12.82 17.63
C SER A 343 -0.20 -11.55 18.25
N GLU A 344 -0.64 -11.20 19.47
CA GLU A 344 -0.10 -10.08 20.26
C GLU A 344 -0.45 -8.68 19.70
N CYS A 345 -1.56 -8.56 18.97
CA CYS A 345 -2.10 -7.25 18.59
C CYS A 345 -2.74 -6.56 19.82
N ASP A 346 -2.73 -5.22 19.82
CA ASP A 346 -3.54 -4.47 20.77
C ASP A 346 -5.02 -4.79 20.51
N ALA A 347 -5.80 -5.12 21.55
CA ALA A 347 -7.20 -5.53 21.40
C ALA A 347 -8.07 -4.49 20.67
N ARG A 348 -7.67 -3.21 20.66
CA ARG A 348 -8.34 -2.15 19.89
C ARG A 348 -8.14 -2.27 18.37
N LEU A 349 -7.30 -3.20 17.95
CA LEU A 349 -6.99 -3.51 16.56
C LEU A 349 -7.48 -4.91 16.16
N ASP A 350 -8.36 -5.54 16.95
CA ASP A 350 -8.91 -6.86 16.60
C ASP A 350 -9.83 -6.77 15.36
N ASP A 351 -10.62 -5.70 15.26
CA ASP A 351 -11.60 -5.47 14.18
C ASP A 351 -11.10 -4.46 13.13
N ILE A 352 -9.84 -4.56 12.70
CA ILE A 352 -9.30 -3.67 11.66
C ILE A 352 -10.13 -3.80 10.39
N PRO A 353 -10.59 -2.68 9.78
CA PRO A 353 -11.25 -2.71 8.49
C PRO A 353 -10.41 -3.42 7.43
N ASN A 354 -10.99 -4.40 6.74
CA ASN A 354 -10.30 -5.19 5.72
C ASN A 354 -9.58 -4.31 4.66
N GLY A 355 -10.21 -3.22 4.23
CA GLY A 355 -9.60 -2.27 3.30
C GLY A 355 -8.37 -1.55 3.88
N LEU A 356 -8.40 -1.20 5.18
CA LEU A 356 -7.23 -0.61 5.87
C LEU A 356 -6.10 -1.62 5.98
N TRP A 357 -6.43 -2.85 6.37
CA TRP A 357 -5.45 -3.93 6.42
C TRP A 357 -4.77 -4.14 5.06
N ASN A 358 -5.57 -4.18 3.97
CA ASN A 358 -5.05 -4.37 2.61
C ASN A 358 -4.15 -3.19 2.17
N ARG A 359 -4.57 -1.96 2.48
CA ARG A 359 -3.78 -0.75 2.22
C ARG A 359 -2.44 -0.80 2.93
N CYS A 360 -2.43 -1.07 4.24
CA CYS A 360 -1.22 -1.16 5.05
C CYS A 360 -0.26 -2.27 4.57
N ARG A 361 -0.83 -3.41 4.12
CA ARG A 361 -0.08 -4.49 3.51
C ARG A 361 0.61 -4.04 2.22
N ILE A 362 -0.14 -3.48 1.27
CA ILE A 362 0.40 -2.96 -0.01
C ILE A 362 1.46 -1.90 0.27
N TRP A 363 1.19 -0.97 1.20
CA TRP A 363 2.13 0.06 1.63
C TRP A 363 3.46 -0.56 2.10
N SER A 364 3.39 -1.53 3.03
CA SER A 364 4.57 -2.19 3.58
C SER A 364 5.38 -2.94 2.52
N ILE A 365 4.71 -3.56 1.54
CA ILE A 365 5.37 -4.26 0.43
C ILE A 365 6.17 -3.27 -0.42
N MET A 366 5.60 -2.10 -0.68
CA MET A 366 6.23 -1.06 -1.49
C MET A 366 7.36 -0.33 -0.78
N GLU A 367 7.26 -0.12 0.55
CA GLU A 367 8.38 0.41 1.35
C GLU A 367 9.61 -0.50 1.24
N GLU A 368 9.42 -1.81 1.44
CA GLU A 368 10.50 -2.79 1.28
C GLU A 368 11.05 -2.82 -0.14
N ALA A 369 10.18 -2.77 -1.15
CA ALA A 369 10.60 -2.79 -2.54
C ALA A 369 11.46 -1.58 -2.91
N PHE A 370 11.10 -0.40 -2.41
CA PHE A 370 11.82 0.85 -2.63
C PHE A 370 13.14 0.90 -1.86
N ASP A 371 13.15 0.48 -0.59
CA ASP A 371 14.37 0.42 0.21
C ASP A 371 15.42 -0.49 -0.45
N ASP A 372 14.99 -1.65 -0.97
CA ASP A 372 15.86 -2.55 -1.72
C ASP A 372 16.37 -1.94 -3.03
N HIS A 373 15.54 -1.19 -3.76
CA HIS A 373 15.93 -0.54 -5.02
C HIS A 373 16.99 0.53 -4.77
N VAL A 374 16.78 1.38 -3.75
CA VAL A 374 17.77 2.41 -3.42
C VAL A 374 19.05 1.82 -2.83
N SER A 375 18.98 0.70 -2.10
CA SER A 375 20.19 0.02 -1.62
C SER A 375 21.07 -0.56 -2.73
N ARG A 376 20.54 -0.68 -3.97
CA ARG A 376 21.23 -1.26 -5.13
C ARG A 376 21.68 -0.24 -6.17
N SER A 377 21.15 0.98 -6.12
CA SER A 377 21.55 2.10 -6.99
C SER A 377 22.71 2.86 -6.35
#